data_AF-A0A6L2PHC0-F1
#
_entry.id   AF-A0A6L2PHC0-F1
#
_cell.length_a   1.000
_cell.length_b   1.000
_cell.length_c   1.000
_cell.angle_alpha   90.00
_cell.angle_beta   90.00
_cell.angle_gamma   90.00
#
_symmetry.space_group_name_H-M   'P 1'
#
loop_
_entity.id
_entity.type
_entity.pdbx_description
1 polymer ?
#
loop_
_entity_poly.entity_id
_entity_poly.type
_entity_poly.pdbx_seq_one_letter_code
_entity_poly.pdbx_strand_id
1 'polypeptide(L)'
;MNPKNESRATSAQKPRDQEEGEEEGKKKKEEEEEEEEEEEEVVWRQVSLREGFGPRATDWKYHYVTCLRLLQHLKNGTAFQHKTFAPKCFHSSDVRDVAFWNGCILAGIHKHIRVWIVEDLKPAAVFDVPYEVFHLSVSQDGQVLGVGHYDGAITTWLLNEPDIRPNFLQQYFGHTDNVVCLCIAPLINLLCSGSRDRLAKPTQHATYL
;
A
#
# COMPACT_ATOMS: atom_id res chain seq x y z
N MET A 1 10.72 -60.24 68.67
CA MET A 1 12.17 -60.48 68.46
C MET A 1 12.37 -60.76 66.97
N ASN A 2 13.19 -59.92 66.32
CA ASN A 2 13.69 -59.79 64.91
C ASN A 2 13.77 -61.02 63.96
N PRO A 3 14.12 -60.89 62.64
CA PRO A 3 14.09 -59.76 61.66
C PRO A 3 13.78 -60.17 60.16
N LYS A 4 14.05 -59.25 59.19
CA LYS A 4 14.21 -59.34 57.69
C LYS A 4 12.98 -58.92 56.86
N ASN A 5 13.02 -58.17 55.75
CA ASN A 5 14.11 -57.71 54.87
C ASN A 5 13.63 -56.51 53.98
N GLU A 6 14.51 -55.54 53.81
CA GLU A 6 14.89 -54.76 52.60
C GLU A 6 13.95 -54.60 51.37
N SER A 7 13.74 -53.34 50.96
CA SER A 7 13.88 -52.91 49.55
C SER A 7 14.10 -51.38 49.46
N ARG A 8 15.35 -50.95 49.23
CA ARG A 8 15.74 -49.56 48.99
C ARG A 8 15.74 -49.32 47.47
N ALA A 9 14.74 -48.62 46.96
CA ALA A 9 14.75 -48.13 45.58
C ALA A 9 15.67 -46.91 45.46
N THR A 10 16.75 -47.05 44.72
CA THR A 10 17.62 -45.95 44.30
C THR A 10 16.93 -45.19 43.16
N SER A 11 16.43 -43.98 43.44
CA SER A 11 16.04 -43.01 42.43
C SER A 11 17.31 -42.47 41.76
N ALA A 12 17.50 -42.80 40.48
CA ALA A 12 18.56 -42.22 39.67
C ALA A 12 18.15 -40.80 39.25
N GLN A 13 18.67 -39.79 39.95
CA GLN A 13 18.66 -38.41 39.47
C GLN A 13 19.62 -38.30 38.28
N LYS A 14 19.10 -37.93 37.11
CA LYS A 14 19.94 -37.51 35.98
C LYS A 14 20.81 -36.31 36.42
N PRO A 15 22.09 -36.26 36.01
CA PRO A 15 23.00 -35.19 36.42
C PRO A 15 22.58 -33.86 35.78
N ARG A 16 22.35 -32.85 36.63
CA ARG A 16 21.99 -31.46 36.30
C ARG A 16 22.97 -30.82 35.30
N ASP A 17 24.23 -31.23 35.37
CA ASP A 17 25.32 -30.74 34.54
C ASP A 17 25.17 -31.13 33.04
N GLN A 18 24.36 -32.16 32.73
CA GLN A 18 24.06 -32.53 31.34
C GLN A 18 22.95 -31.68 30.71
N GLU A 19 22.00 -31.17 31.50
CA GLU A 19 20.93 -30.29 31.02
C GLU A 19 21.44 -28.87 30.77
N GLU A 20 22.34 -28.35 31.62
CA GLU A 20 22.95 -27.01 31.44
C GLU A 20 23.82 -26.93 30.18
N GLY A 21 24.56 -28.00 29.83
CA GLY A 21 25.36 -28.05 28.60
C GLY A 21 24.53 -28.18 27.32
N GLU A 22 23.34 -28.79 27.38
CA GLU A 22 22.41 -28.86 26.25
C GLU A 22 21.68 -27.52 26.02
N GLU A 23 21.35 -26.78 27.08
CA GLU A 23 20.78 -25.42 26.98
C GLU A 23 21.81 -24.40 26.46
N GLU A 24 23.06 -24.43 26.92
CA GLU A 24 24.12 -23.57 26.38
C GLU A 24 24.43 -23.87 24.90
N GLY A 25 24.38 -25.15 24.51
CA GLY A 25 24.60 -25.57 23.12
C GLY A 25 23.47 -25.17 22.17
N LYS A 26 22.22 -25.13 22.65
CA LYS A 26 21.09 -24.58 21.88
C LYS A 26 21.21 -23.07 21.74
N LYS A 27 21.52 -22.38 22.82
CA LYS A 27 21.64 -20.91 22.81
C LYS A 27 22.74 -20.42 21.87
N LYS A 28 23.90 -21.11 21.83
CA LYS A 28 24.96 -20.78 20.86
C LYS A 28 24.57 -21.02 19.41
N LYS A 29 23.79 -22.06 19.14
CA LYS A 29 23.28 -22.32 17.78
C LYS A 29 22.26 -21.28 17.34
N GLU A 30 21.38 -20.86 18.26
CA GLU A 30 20.43 -19.78 18.01
C GLU A 30 21.17 -18.45 17.74
N GLU A 31 22.21 -18.15 18.53
CA GLU A 31 23.06 -16.96 18.30
C GLU A 31 23.80 -17.02 16.94
N GLU A 32 24.35 -18.18 16.56
CA GLU A 32 25.00 -18.37 15.24
C GLU A 32 24.00 -18.27 14.07
N GLU A 33 22.80 -18.82 14.21
CA GLU A 33 21.74 -18.73 13.18
C GLU A 33 21.23 -17.28 13.03
N GLU A 34 21.08 -16.54 14.12
CA GLU A 34 20.71 -15.10 14.09
C GLU A 34 21.79 -14.26 13.39
N GLU A 35 23.08 -14.50 13.67
CA GLU A 35 24.19 -13.81 12.98
C GLU A 35 24.21 -14.11 11.48
N GLU A 36 23.97 -15.37 11.07
CA GLU A 36 23.89 -15.76 9.65
C GLU A 36 22.69 -15.09 8.93
N GLU A 37 21.53 -14.99 9.59
CA GLU A 37 20.34 -14.32 9.04
C GLU A 37 20.58 -12.81 8.86
N GLU A 38 21.21 -12.14 9.82
CA GLU A 38 21.57 -10.72 9.73
C GLU A 38 22.55 -10.45 8.58
N GLU A 39 23.58 -11.30 8.42
CA GLU A 39 24.52 -11.20 7.29
C GLU A 39 23.81 -11.40 5.94
N GLU A 40 22.90 -12.38 5.84
CA GLU A 40 22.14 -12.62 4.61
C GLU A 40 21.25 -11.41 4.27
N GLU A 41 20.59 -10.83 5.26
CA GLU A 41 19.73 -9.65 5.08
C GLU A 41 20.52 -8.45 4.54
N VAL A 42 21.73 -8.19 5.07
CA VAL A 42 22.61 -7.11 4.61
C VAL A 42 23.02 -7.31 3.16
N VAL A 43 23.35 -8.54 2.75
CA VAL A 43 23.70 -8.86 1.36
C VAL A 43 22.52 -8.57 0.44
N TRP A 44 21.33 -9.08 0.76
CA TRP A 44 20.14 -8.86 -0.07
C TRP A 44 19.73 -7.39 -0.14
N ARG A 45 19.95 -6.62 0.93
CA ARG A 45 19.76 -5.17 0.95
C ARG A 45 20.70 -4.47 -0.03
N GLN A 46 21.99 -4.79 0.01
CA GLN A 46 22.97 -4.19 -0.91
C GLN A 46 22.67 -4.51 -2.37
N VAL A 47 22.35 -5.78 -2.66
CA VAL A 47 21.99 -6.23 -4.02
C VAL A 47 20.72 -5.54 -4.50
N SER A 48 19.69 -5.44 -3.66
CA SER A 48 18.43 -4.75 -3.98
C SER A 48 18.66 -3.28 -4.33
N LEU A 49 19.42 -2.56 -3.51
CA LEU A 49 19.73 -1.15 -3.74
C LEU A 49 20.57 -0.93 -5.00
N ARG A 50 21.52 -1.84 -5.28
CA ARG A 50 22.35 -1.79 -6.49
C ARG A 50 21.53 -1.95 -7.77
N GLU A 51 20.54 -2.83 -7.76
CA GLU A 51 19.61 -3.05 -8.87
C GLU A 51 18.49 -1.99 -8.94
N GLY A 52 18.48 -1.03 -8.00
CA GLY A 52 17.50 0.05 -7.95
C GLY A 52 16.13 -0.35 -7.38
N PHE A 53 16.03 -1.51 -6.73
CA PHE A 53 14.84 -1.88 -5.97
C PHE A 53 14.81 -1.04 -4.67
N GLY A 54 13.65 -0.47 -4.37
CA GLY A 54 13.51 0.67 -3.46
C GLY A 54 14.05 0.43 -2.03
N PRO A 55 14.19 1.50 -1.24
CA PRO A 55 14.91 1.44 0.03
C PRO A 55 14.10 0.88 1.21
N ARG A 56 12.90 0.35 0.99
CA ARG A 56 11.97 -0.05 2.05
C ARG A 56 11.56 -1.51 1.86
N ALA A 57 12.16 -2.39 2.65
CA ALA A 57 11.79 -3.79 2.77
C ALA A 57 12.01 -4.25 4.22
N THR A 58 11.12 -5.11 4.70
CA THR A 58 11.25 -5.83 5.98
C THR A 58 11.90 -7.21 5.80
N ASP A 59 11.85 -7.75 4.58
CA ASP A 59 12.55 -8.96 4.15
C ASP A 59 13.15 -8.65 2.77
N TRP A 60 14.45 -8.42 2.74
CA TRP A 60 15.15 -7.99 1.53
C TRP A 60 15.25 -9.08 0.48
N LYS A 61 15.36 -10.34 0.88
CA LYS A 61 15.41 -11.48 -0.04
C LYS A 61 14.08 -11.64 -0.76
N TYR A 62 12.99 -11.64 0.00
CA TYR A 62 11.65 -11.71 -0.56
C TYR A 62 11.33 -10.50 -1.45
N HIS A 63 11.69 -9.29 -1.00
CA HIS A 63 11.55 -8.07 -1.78
C HIS A 63 12.27 -8.18 -3.13
N TYR A 64 13.54 -8.55 -3.11
CA TYR A 64 14.37 -8.71 -4.30
C TYR A 64 13.77 -9.72 -5.30
N VAL A 65 13.42 -10.92 -4.81
CA VAL A 65 12.85 -11.98 -5.66
C VAL A 65 11.51 -11.55 -6.26
N THR A 66 10.67 -10.86 -5.49
CA THR A 66 9.38 -10.35 -5.96
C THR A 66 9.56 -9.28 -7.03
N CYS A 67 10.46 -8.32 -6.82
CA CYS A 67 10.79 -7.29 -7.79
C CYS A 67 11.38 -7.88 -9.08
N LEU A 68 12.29 -8.85 -8.97
CA LEU A 68 12.85 -9.56 -10.12
C LEU A 68 11.78 -10.30 -10.92
N ARG A 69 10.91 -11.05 -10.25
CA ARG A 69 9.81 -11.77 -10.92
C ARG A 69 8.89 -10.79 -11.64
N LEU A 70 8.49 -9.71 -10.97
CA LEU A 70 7.67 -8.67 -11.59
C LEU A 70 8.35 -8.06 -12.81
N LEU A 71 9.64 -7.76 -12.72
CA LEU A 71 10.43 -7.20 -13.83
C LEU A 71 10.55 -8.19 -15.00
N GLN A 72 10.71 -9.48 -14.73
CA GLN A 72 10.66 -10.53 -15.75
C GLN A 72 9.27 -10.61 -16.41
N HIS A 73 8.20 -10.60 -15.63
CA HIS A 73 6.84 -10.59 -16.14
C HIS A 73 6.54 -9.34 -16.98
N LEU A 74 7.08 -8.18 -16.59
CA LEU A 74 6.97 -6.93 -17.34
C LEU A 74 7.68 -7.03 -18.69
N LYS A 75 8.93 -7.52 -18.70
CA LYS A 75 9.71 -7.77 -19.92
C LYS A 75 9.00 -8.73 -20.88
N ASN A 76 8.31 -9.73 -20.33
CA ASN A 76 7.62 -10.75 -21.10
C ASN A 76 6.17 -10.35 -21.45
N GLY A 77 5.68 -9.18 -21.02
CA GLY A 77 4.30 -8.74 -21.24
C GLY A 77 3.24 -9.57 -20.50
N THR A 78 3.63 -10.36 -19.49
CA THR A 78 2.74 -11.24 -18.72
C THR A 78 2.41 -10.70 -17.33
N ALA A 79 3.00 -9.56 -16.95
CA ALA A 79 2.79 -8.94 -15.63
C ALA A 79 1.34 -8.51 -15.40
N PHE A 80 0.63 -8.15 -16.46
CA PHE A 80 -0.74 -7.64 -16.36
C PHE A 80 -1.68 -8.46 -17.22
N GLN A 81 -2.82 -8.84 -16.65
CA GLN A 81 -3.92 -9.40 -17.40
C GLN A 81 -4.81 -8.23 -17.86
N HIS A 82 -4.96 -8.06 -19.18
CA HIS A 82 -5.98 -7.17 -19.71
C HIS A 82 -7.33 -7.89 -19.64
N LYS A 83 -8.18 -7.49 -18.70
CA LYS A 83 -9.57 -7.94 -18.63
C LYS A 83 -10.48 -6.80 -19.08
N THR A 84 -11.22 -7.02 -20.16
CA THR A 84 -12.26 -6.09 -20.57
C THR A 84 -13.52 -6.37 -19.75
N PHE A 85 -13.86 -5.43 -18.89
CA PHE A 85 -15.13 -5.46 -18.18
C PHE A 85 -16.02 -4.38 -18.78
N ALA A 86 -17.09 -4.81 -19.45
CA ALA A 86 -18.15 -3.94 -19.93
C ALA A 86 -19.39 -4.18 -19.06
N PRO A 87 -19.45 -3.65 -17.83
CA PRO A 87 -20.70 -3.66 -17.11
C PRO A 87 -21.65 -2.76 -17.91
N LYS A 88 -22.93 -3.13 -17.93
CA LYS A 88 -24.01 -2.35 -18.55
C LYS A 88 -24.05 -0.85 -18.13
N CYS A 89 -23.25 -0.43 -17.14
CA CYS A 89 -23.13 0.95 -16.68
C CYS A 89 -21.97 1.77 -17.29
N PHE A 90 -21.05 1.20 -18.08
CA PHE A 90 -20.09 1.98 -18.88
C PHE A 90 -20.67 2.46 -20.23
N HIS A 91 -21.98 2.26 -20.47
CA HIS A 91 -22.66 2.83 -21.63
C HIS A 91 -22.87 4.36 -21.56
N SER A 92 -22.40 5.02 -20.50
CA SER A 92 -22.31 6.47 -20.43
C SER A 92 -21.00 6.91 -21.07
N SER A 93 -21.09 7.66 -22.17
CA SER A 93 -20.01 8.15 -23.03
C SER A 93 -18.89 8.95 -22.36
N ASP A 94 -18.93 9.22 -21.05
CA ASP A 94 -18.20 10.33 -20.44
C ASP A 94 -17.53 9.97 -19.11
N VAL A 95 -16.84 8.83 -19.06
CA VAL A 95 -15.86 8.59 -17.99
C VAL A 95 -14.64 9.47 -18.28
N ARG A 96 -14.35 10.39 -17.36
CA ARG A 96 -13.27 11.37 -17.53
C ARG A 96 -11.94 10.85 -17.00
N ASP A 97 -11.97 10.14 -15.88
CA ASP A 97 -10.79 9.58 -15.26
C ASP A 97 -11.13 8.37 -14.37
N VAL A 98 -10.12 7.55 -14.08
CA VAL A 98 -10.21 6.39 -13.19
C VAL A 98 -9.04 6.36 -12.21
N ALA A 99 -9.29 5.94 -10.98
CA ALA A 99 -8.28 5.77 -9.95
C ALA A 99 -8.45 4.44 -9.23
N PHE A 100 -7.35 3.86 -8.75
CA PHE A 100 -7.37 2.68 -7.90
C PHE A 100 -7.19 3.09 -6.44
N TRP A 101 -7.95 2.46 -5.55
CA TRP A 101 -7.89 2.68 -4.10
C TRP A 101 -8.31 1.42 -3.38
N ASN A 102 -7.43 0.83 -2.57
CA ASN A 102 -7.73 -0.25 -1.63
C ASN A 102 -8.64 -1.37 -2.20
N GLY A 103 -8.27 -1.92 -3.36
CA GLY A 103 -9.04 -3.01 -3.99
C GLY A 103 -10.33 -2.55 -4.67
N CYS A 104 -10.54 -1.25 -4.79
CA CYS A 104 -11.64 -0.63 -5.52
C CYS A 104 -11.14 0.21 -6.71
N ILE A 105 -11.99 0.33 -7.73
CA ILE A 105 -11.82 1.29 -8.83
C ILE A 105 -12.80 2.44 -8.60
N LEU A 106 -12.30 3.66 -8.65
CA LEU A 106 -13.10 4.88 -8.73
C LEU A 106 -13.15 5.34 -10.19
N ALA A 107 -14.32 5.74 -10.67
CA ALA A 107 -14.46 6.40 -11.97
C ALA A 107 -15.24 7.70 -11.84
N GLY A 108 -14.69 8.77 -12.40
CA GLY A 108 -15.31 10.09 -12.47
C GLY A 108 -16.21 10.20 -13.70
N ILE A 109 -17.50 10.44 -13.48
CA ILE A 109 -18.52 10.56 -14.53
C ILE A 109 -19.41 11.76 -14.20
N HIS A 110 -19.36 12.80 -15.03
CA HIS A 110 -20.04 14.07 -14.75
C HIS A 110 -19.74 14.55 -13.31
N LYS A 111 -20.77 14.78 -12.49
CA LYS A 111 -20.65 15.21 -11.09
C LYS A 111 -20.66 14.05 -10.09
N HIS A 112 -20.40 12.83 -10.56
CA HIS A 112 -20.44 11.64 -9.74
C HIS A 112 -19.11 10.91 -9.80
N ILE A 113 -18.74 10.34 -8.67
CA ILE A 113 -17.68 9.34 -8.61
C ILE A 113 -18.33 8.03 -8.20
N ARG A 114 -18.14 7.02 -9.05
CA ARG A 114 -18.66 5.68 -8.82
C ARG A 114 -17.51 4.78 -8.40
N VAL A 115 -17.80 3.83 -7.52
CA VAL A 115 -16.83 2.92 -6.94
C VAL A 115 -17.25 1.48 -7.21
N TRP A 116 -16.29 0.63 -7.59
CA TRP A 116 -16.49 -0.80 -7.81
C TRP A 116 -15.42 -1.61 -7.08
N ILE A 117 -15.80 -2.74 -6.50
CA ILE A 117 -14.86 -3.70 -5.90
C ILE A 117 -14.16 -4.47 -7.02
N VAL A 118 -12.83 -4.59 -7.01
CA VAL A 118 -12.06 -5.19 -8.11
C VAL A 118 -12.23 -6.70 -8.20
N GLU A 119 -12.47 -7.38 -7.08
CA GLU A 119 -12.59 -8.85 -7.03
C GLU A 119 -13.72 -9.38 -7.91
N ASP A 120 -14.90 -8.74 -7.84
CA ASP A 120 -16.11 -9.16 -8.55
C ASP A 120 -16.72 -8.08 -9.45
N LEU A 121 -16.10 -6.90 -9.49
CA LEU A 121 -16.50 -5.72 -10.28
C LEU A 121 -17.94 -5.27 -10.02
N LYS A 122 -18.43 -5.50 -8.79
CA LYS A 122 -19.75 -5.01 -8.37
C LYS A 122 -19.68 -3.54 -7.93
N PRO A 123 -20.74 -2.75 -8.21
CA PRO A 123 -20.83 -1.39 -7.73
C PRO A 123 -20.90 -1.40 -6.20
N ALA A 124 -20.02 -0.63 -5.57
CA ALA A 124 -19.88 -0.54 -4.12
C ALA A 124 -20.50 0.75 -3.57
N ALA A 125 -20.22 1.88 -4.23
CA ALA A 125 -20.69 3.19 -3.81
C ALA A 125 -20.82 4.17 -4.98
N VAL A 126 -21.57 5.24 -4.76
CA VAL A 126 -21.61 6.43 -5.62
C VAL A 126 -21.65 7.64 -4.72
N PHE A 127 -20.85 8.65 -5.02
CA PHE A 127 -20.87 9.91 -4.30
C PHE A 127 -20.84 11.11 -5.26
N ASP A 128 -21.47 12.19 -4.81
CA ASP A 128 -21.63 13.41 -5.56
C ASP A 128 -20.50 14.38 -5.24
N VAL A 129 -20.02 15.06 -6.28
CA VAL A 129 -19.07 16.15 -6.17
C VAL A 129 -19.70 17.45 -6.67
N PRO A 130 -19.23 18.62 -6.22
CA PRO A 130 -19.91 19.88 -6.53
C PRO A 130 -19.86 20.27 -8.03
N TYR A 131 -18.83 19.85 -8.76
CA TYR A 131 -18.61 20.19 -10.17
C TYR A 131 -18.28 18.95 -11.01
N GLU A 132 -18.19 19.14 -12.33
CA GLU A 132 -17.87 18.05 -13.24
C GLU A 132 -16.44 17.57 -13.01
N VAL A 133 -16.29 16.29 -12.69
CA VAL A 133 -15.00 15.62 -12.50
C VAL A 133 -14.25 15.65 -13.83
N PHE A 134 -13.01 16.11 -13.79
CA PHE A 134 -12.09 16.04 -14.91
C PHE A 134 -10.90 15.11 -14.61
N HIS A 135 -10.42 15.07 -13.37
CA HIS A 135 -9.36 14.16 -12.92
C HIS A 135 -9.57 13.65 -11.49
N LEU A 136 -9.02 12.47 -11.21
CA LEU A 136 -8.99 11.84 -9.89
C LEU A 136 -7.55 11.50 -9.50
N SER A 137 -7.18 11.77 -8.24
CA SER A 137 -5.89 11.38 -7.68
C SER A 137 -6.08 10.89 -6.26
N VAL A 138 -5.64 9.67 -5.97
CA VAL A 138 -5.61 9.12 -4.61
C VAL A 138 -4.20 9.29 -4.05
N SER A 139 -4.08 9.68 -2.79
CA SER A 139 -2.81 9.80 -2.09
C SER A 139 -2.14 8.44 -1.91
N GLN A 140 -0.81 8.44 -1.74
CA GLN A 140 -0.05 7.19 -1.62
C GLN A 140 -0.42 6.34 -0.40
N ASP A 141 -0.92 6.96 0.67
CA ASP A 141 -1.44 6.30 1.87
C ASP A 141 -2.90 5.84 1.73
N GLY A 142 -3.56 6.14 0.60
CA GLY A 142 -4.95 5.77 0.33
C GLY A 142 -5.98 6.58 1.13
N GLN A 143 -5.58 7.60 1.89
CA GLN A 143 -6.50 8.31 2.78
C GLN A 143 -7.18 9.51 2.12
N VAL A 144 -6.57 10.10 1.10
CA VAL A 144 -7.04 11.35 0.51
C VAL A 144 -7.33 11.15 -0.97
N LEU A 145 -8.53 11.55 -1.38
CA LEU A 145 -8.92 11.70 -2.78
C LEU A 145 -8.91 13.18 -3.16
N GLY A 146 -8.08 13.55 -4.12
CA GLY A 146 -8.16 14.80 -4.86
C GLY A 146 -9.02 14.63 -6.10
N VAL A 147 -9.93 15.57 -6.30
CA VAL A 147 -10.80 15.66 -7.48
C VAL A 147 -10.54 16.99 -8.16
N GLY A 148 -10.07 16.93 -9.40
CA GLY A 148 -9.86 18.08 -10.26
C GLY A 148 -11.08 18.28 -11.12
N HIS A 149 -11.63 19.48 -11.13
CA HIS A 149 -12.89 19.76 -11.80
C HIS A 149 -12.69 20.47 -13.14
N TYR A 150 -13.71 20.37 -13.99
CA TYR A 150 -13.73 21.02 -15.30
C TYR A 150 -13.73 22.56 -15.21
N ASP A 151 -14.24 23.12 -14.12
CA ASP A 151 -14.32 24.57 -13.90
C ASP A 151 -13.06 25.17 -13.23
N GLY A 152 -12.03 24.35 -12.99
CA GLY A 152 -10.81 24.77 -12.31
C GLY A 152 -10.83 24.60 -10.80
N ALA A 153 -11.96 24.21 -10.20
CA ALA A 153 -11.97 23.88 -8.79
C ALA A 153 -11.17 22.60 -8.51
N ILE A 154 -10.65 22.47 -7.29
CA ILE A 154 -10.09 21.24 -6.77
C ILE A 154 -10.78 20.95 -5.45
N THR A 155 -11.29 19.72 -5.26
CA THR A 155 -11.81 19.30 -3.96
C THR A 155 -11.02 18.12 -3.43
N THR A 156 -10.80 18.10 -2.11
CA THR A 156 -10.17 16.98 -1.41
C THR A 156 -11.17 16.31 -0.48
N TRP A 157 -11.04 15.00 -0.36
CA TRP A 157 -11.94 14.15 0.40
C TRP A 157 -11.14 13.13 1.20
N LEU A 158 -11.55 12.87 2.42
CA LEU A 158 -11.03 11.78 3.23
C LEU A 158 -11.75 10.50 2.84
N LEU A 159 -10.99 9.52 2.36
CA LEU A 159 -11.44 8.16 2.09
C LEU A 159 -11.33 7.35 3.37
N ASN A 160 -12.48 7.00 3.96
CA ASN A 160 -12.53 6.17 5.16
C ASN A 160 -12.98 4.75 4.79
N GLU A 161 -12.21 3.78 5.27
CA GLU A 161 -12.70 2.42 5.43
C GLU A 161 -13.50 2.28 6.73
N PRO A 162 -14.49 1.37 6.80
CA PRO A 162 -14.93 0.43 5.74
C PRO A 162 -16.06 0.98 4.85
N ASP A 163 -16.61 2.15 5.15
CA ASP A 163 -17.91 2.57 4.58
C ASP A 163 -17.86 3.09 3.13
N ILE A 164 -16.67 3.26 2.52
CA ILE A 164 -16.50 3.83 1.17
C ILE A 164 -17.29 5.16 1.04
N ARG A 165 -17.30 5.94 2.13
CA ARG A 165 -17.97 7.24 2.20
C ARG A 165 -16.90 8.33 2.29
N PRO A 166 -16.67 9.07 1.20
CA PRO A 166 -15.72 10.16 1.21
C PRO A 166 -16.31 11.32 2.02
N ASN A 167 -15.52 11.83 2.97
CA ASN A 167 -15.85 13.04 3.70
C ASN A 167 -15.18 14.23 3.06
N PHE A 168 -15.94 15.26 2.70
CA PHE A 168 -15.39 16.50 2.14
C PHE A 168 -14.42 17.13 3.14
N LEU A 169 -13.21 17.45 2.68
CA LEU A 169 -12.19 18.12 3.48
C LEU A 169 -12.09 19.60 3.12
N GLN A 170 -11.70 19.88 1.88
CA GLN A 170 -11.37 21.23 1.46
C GLN A 170 -11.67 21.44 -0.03
N GLN A 171 -11.92 22.69 -0.39
CA GLN A 171 -11.98 23.13 -1.77
C GLN A 171 -10.96 24.24 -2.01
N TYR A 172 -10.29 24.15 -3.16
CA TYR A 172 -9.30 25.11 -3.61
C TYR A 172 -9.78 25.76 -4.91
N PHE A 173 -9.56 27.06 -4.98
CA PHE A 173 -9.86 27.88 -6.15
C PHE A 173 -8.59 28.58 -6.60
N GLY A 174 -8.48 28.86 -7.89
CA GLY A 174 -7.34 29.60 -8.42
C GLY A 174 -7.11 29.34 -9.90
N HIS A 175 -7.40 28.11 -10.35
CA HIS A 175 -7.46 27.82 -11.77
C HIS A 175 -8.71 28.42 -12.40
N THR A 176 -8.57 28.91 -13.62
CA THR A 176 -9.67 29.51 -14.39
C THR A 176 -10.16 28.62 -15.53
N ASP A 177 -9.58 27.42 -15.66
CA ASP A 177 -9.91 26.42 -16.65
C ASP A 177 -9.71 25.02 -16.05
N ASN A 178 -10.11 23.97 -16.78
CA ASN A 178 -10.13 22.59 -16.31
C ASN A 178 -8.80 22.12 -15.70
N VAL A 179 -8.88 21.46 -14.55
CA VAL A 179 -7.72 20.86 -13.87
C VAL A 179 -7.40 19.53 -14.54
N VAL A 180 -6.34 19.51 -15.35
CA VAL A 180 -5.93 18.36 -16.20
C VAL A 180 -4.99 17.38 -15.52
N CYS A 181 -4.47 17.70 -14.35
CA CYS A 181 -3.69 16.76 -13.56
C CYS A 181 -3.64 17.18 -12.10
N LEU A 182 -3.55 16.20 -11.23
CA LEU A 182 -3.38 16.35 -9.79
C LEU A 182 -2.39 15.31 -9.27
N CYS A 183 -1.62 15.69 -8.25
CA CYS A 183 -0.79 14.77 -7.48
C CYS A 183 -0.81 15.20 -6.01
N ILE A 184 -0.90 14.20 -5.12
CA ILE A 184 -0.95 14.41 -3.67
C ILE A 184 0.23 13.67 -3.03
N ALA A 185 1.06 14.41 -2.31
CA ALA A 185 2.16 13.89 -1.52
C ALA A 185 1.90 14.20 -0.03
N PRO A 186 1.24 13.28 0.71
CA PRO A 186 0.82 13.54 2.09
C PRO A 186 2.01 13.71 3.05
N LEU A 187 3.12 13.00 2.81
CA LEU A 187 4.31 13.05 3.67
C LEU A 187 4.94 14.46 3.76
N ILE A 188 4.81 15.25 2.71
CA ILE A 188 5.34 16.62 2.63
C ILE A 188 4.22 17.67 2.56
N ASN A 189 2.98 17.27 2.87
CA ASN A 189 1.78 18.12 2.82
C ASN A 189 1.65 18.91 1.50
N LEU A 190 1.94 18.27 0.37
CA LEU A 190 1.96 18.94 -0.93
C LEU A 190 0.85 18.41 -1.84
N LEU A 191 0.08 19.33 -2.42
CA LEU A 191 -0.84 19.06 -3.52
C LEU A 191 -0.41 19.91 -4.72
N CYS A 192 -0.13 19.26 -5.85
CA CYS A 192 0.21 19.93 -7.09
C CYS A 192 -0.93 19.74 -8.10
N SER A 193 -1.27 20.82 -8.80
CA SER A 193 -2.30 20.83 -9.83
C SER A 193 -1.79 21.48 -11.11
N GLY A 194 -2.23 20.94 -12.25
CA GLY A 194 -2.06 21.56 -13.56
C GLY A 194 -3.43 21.81 -14.18
N SER A 195 -3.60 22.96 -14.82
CA SER A 195 -4.81 23.34 -15.54
C SER A 195 -4.47 23.71 -16.99
N ARG A 196 -5.48 23.75 -17.88
CA ARG A 196 -5.32 24.35 -19.22
C ARG A 196 -5.29 25.86 -19.20
N ASP A 197 -5.49 26.49 -18.04
CA ASP A 197 -5.18 27.90 -17.92
C ASP A 197 -3.72 28.12 -18.37
N ARG A 198 -3.47 29.13 -19.19
CA ARG A 198 -2.11 29.41 -19.71
C ARG A 198 -1.16 29.91 -18.60
N LEU A 199 -1.59 29.81 -17.36
CA LEU A 199 -0.94 30.27 -16.15
C LEU A 199 -0.76 29.04 -15.26
N ALA A 200 0.30 28.27 -15.52
CA ALA A 200 0.77 27.29 -14.56
C ALA A 200 1.14 28.01 -13.26
N LYS A 201 0.18 28.15 -12.34
CA LYS A 201 0.44 28.58 -10.97
C LYS A 201 0.76 27.32 -10.19
N PRO A 202 2.02 27.12 -9.74
CA PRO A 202 2.25 26.19 -8.66
C PRO A 202 1.50 26.75 -7.45
N THR A 203 0.34 26.17 -7.11
CA THR A 203 -0.28 26.43 -5.81
C THR A 203 0.59 25.76 -4.76
N GLN A 204 1.66 26.43 -4.33
CA GLN A 204 2.24 26.18 -3.03
C GLN A 204 1.25 26.69 -1.98
N HIS A 205 0.20 25.91 -1.72
CA HIS A 205 -0.40 25.98 -0.40
C HIS A 205 0.36 24.99 0.47
N ALA A 206 1.49 25.46 0.99
CA ALA A 206 2.04 24.96 2.23
C ALA A 206 1.03 25.32 3.33
N THR A 207 -0.02 24.51 3.46
CA THR A 207 -0.86 24.58 4.65
C THR A 207 -0.14 23.77 5.71
N TYR A 208 0.53 24.48 6.61
CA TYR A 208 0.94 23.93 7.90
C TYR A 208 -0.30 23.32 8.57
N LEU A 209 -0.22 22.03 8.89
CA LEU A 209 -0.84 21.51 10.11
C LEU A 209 0.15 21.74 11.25
#